data_AF-A0A7C3E6C6-F1
#
_entry.id   AF-A0A7C3E6C6-F1
#
_cell.length_a   1.000
_cell.length_b   1.000
_cell.length_c   1.000
_cell.angle_alpha   90.00
_cell.angle_beta   90.00
_cell.angle_gamma   90.00
#
_symmetry.space_group_name_H-M   'P 1'
#
loop_
_entity.id
_entity.type
_entity.pdbx_description
1 polymer ?
#
loop_
_entity_poly.entity_id
_entity_poly.type
_entity_poly.pdbx_seq_one_letter_code
_entity_poly.pdbx_strand_id
1 'polypeptide(L)'
;MRKNNESLDRRDFLKNAGRYAAGGLLLASFGGLLQACKKTIEPYRFYHIRPEKCIGCGECLEYCYYDAIDLPERSRYFIKTETCIECGKCVSGCSHSAIHIAAIRYEIDKATCIECQQCVPVCNDHAIHIPAVFYQIDSQTCRECGQCVPHCPQHAIQISVPQYTIDQGICTDCGKCAPLCTHSAIHVHQCDYILNQNNCVGCGNCLTQCQTEGNCFTWAVANYSVVQGNCVPSVCNKVCQTTCPTGAITVSSGQAHINTALCNKCGECLSVCPYHNIIPAKVQQNTATCTHCGKCYPVCGHNAINKITPTGYELAYIDQQACVHCGDCYVAGVCDSGALTKTPASPHFPPAINQTDCNKCSECVTVFTCPYQSIIKNHPGGEPYIDTAACTLCSNCTTQFSCPHSSISKWEPANHFDPYISSGECTSCGDCIANHICPTYQAIDRILHKAVIDEDDCYKCGKCEPSCRFGAIHQRN
;
A
#
# COMPACT_ATOMS: atom_id res chain seq x y z
N MET A 1 17.65 -16.71 -26.29
CA MET A 1 18.29 -15.38 -26.18
C MET A 1 18.66 -15.17 -24.71
N ARG A 2 19.96 -15.10 -24.42
CA ARG A 2 20.49 -14.87 -23.06
C ARG A 2 20.11 -13.46 -22.63
N LYS A 3 19.40 -13.29 -21.51
CA LYS A 3 19.20 -11.99 -20.88
C LYS A 3 20.53 -11.54 -20.27
N ASN A 4 20.97 -10.34 -20.63
CA ASN A 4 22.18 -9.70 -20.12
C ASN A 4 22.01 -9.45 -18.61
N ASN A 5 22.89 -10.06 -17.83
CA ASN A 5 23.10 -9.69 -16.43
C ASN A 5 24.05 -8.48 -16.47
N GLU A 6 23.49 -7.26 -16.50
CA GLU A 6 24.30 -6.04 -16.48
C GLU A 6 25.01 -5.94 -15.13
N SER A 7 26.34 -6.09 -15.14
CA SER A 7 27.19 -5.85 -13.98
C SER A 7 27.13 -4.36 -13.64
N LEU A 8 26.51 -4.01 -12.52
CA LEU A 8 26.51 -2.64 -12.00
C LEU A 8 27.94 -2.17 -11.74
N ASP A 9 28.40 -1.12 -12.45
CA ASP A 9 29.72 -0.51 -12.25
C ASP A 9 29.79 0.13 -10.85
N ARG A 10 30.89 -0.10 -10.13
CA ARG A 10 31.22 0.53 -8.83
C ARG A 10 31.01 2.05 -8.87
N ARG A 11 31.28 2.71 -10.00
CA ARG A 11 31.02 4.15 -10.17
C ARG A 11 29.54 4.51 -10.15
N ASP A 12 28.69 3.68 -10.75
CA ASP A 12 27.25 3.94 -10.80
C ASP A 12 26.57 3.60 -9.48
N PHE A 13 27.05 2.59 -8.74
CA PHE A 13 26.66 2.36 -7.35
C PHE A 13 26.95 3.58 -6.45
N LEU A 14 28.16 4.13 -6.53
CA LEU A 14 28.55 5.31 -5.74
C LEU A 14 27.79 6.58 -6.15
N LYS A 15 27.53 6.77 -7.45
CA LYS A 15 26.73 7.90 -7.95
C LYS A 15 25.26 7.79 -7.55
N ASN A 16 24.69 6.59 -7.58
CA ASN A 16 23.30 6.36 -7.16
C ASN A 16 23.15 6.51 -5.65
N ALA A 17 24.10 6.01 -4.85
CA ALA A 17 24.17 6.28 -3.41
C ALA A 17 24.20 7.79 -3.08
N GLY A 18 24.87 8.60 -3.92
CA GLY A 18 24.87 10.06 -3.83
C GLY A 18 23.58 10.75 -4.32
N ARG A 19 22.89 10.19 -5.33
CA ARG A 19 21.60 10.71 -5.82
C ARG A 19 20.46 10.45 -4.85
N TYR A 20 20.47 9.32 -4.14
CA TYR A 20 19.53 9.04 -3.04
C TYR A 20 19.75 9.95 -1.81
N ALA A 21 20.90 10.65 -1.74
CA ALA A 21 21.19 11.61 -0.69
C ALA A 21 20.81 13.08 -1.03
N ALA A 22 20.52 13.39 -2.30
CA ALA A 22 20.36 14.77 -2.80
C ALA A 22 18.93 15.15 -3.24
N GLY A 23 17.94 14.26 -3.07
CA GLY A 23 16.51 14.59 -3.17
C GLY A 23 15.95 14.92 -1.79
N GLY A 24 16.03 16.18 -1.38
CA GLY A 24 15.59 16.63 -0.06
C GLY A 24 14.09 16.45 0.17
N LEU A 25 13.72 15.55 1.09
CA LEU A 25 13.02 15.89 2.35
C LEU A 25 12.74 14.69 3.28
N LEU A 26 13.21 13.46 3.00
CA LEU A 26 12.88 12.26 3.82
C LEU A 26 14.10 11.42 4.22
N LEU A 27 15.20 12.04 4.68
CA LEU A 27 16.42 11.33 5.09
C LEU A 27 16.67 11.37 6.60
N ALA A 28 15.68 10.97 7.40
CA ALA A 28 15.95 10.50 8.76
C ALA A 28 16.13 8.97 8.83
N SER A 29 15.73 8.22 7.79
CA SER A 29 15.63 6.75 7.86
C SER A 29 16.70 5.98 7.07
N PHE A 30 17.41 6.64 6.14
CA PHE A 30 18.42 5.98 5.28
C PHE A 30 19.88 6.39 5.57
N GLY A 31 20.12 7.25 6.57
CA GLY A 31 21.47 7.69 6.95
C GLY A 31 22.39 6.57 7.44
N GLY A 32 21.85 5.40 7.80
CA GLY A 32 22.62 4.28 8.33
C GLY A 32 23.46 3.51 7.29
N LEU A 33 23.07 3.50 6.01
CA LEU A 33 23.67 2.63 4.99
C LEU A 33 25.10 3.05 4.60
N LEU A 34 25.43 4.33 4.71
CA LEU A 34 26.78 4.85 4.47
C LEU A 34 27.63 4.93 5.74
N GLN A 35 27.02 4.77 6.92
CA GLN A 35 27.68 4.96 8.21
C GLN A 35 28.43 3.70 8.69
N ALA A 36 28.10 2.53 8.13
CA ALA A 36 28.75 1.26 8.42
C ALA A 36 30.19 1.14 7.87
N CYS A 37 30.58 2.00 6.92
CA CYS A 37 31.95 2.09 6.40
C CYS A 37 32.64 3.34 6.95
N LYS A 38 33.30 3.24 8.09
CA LYS A 38 34.13 4.35 8.63
C LYS A 38 35.49 4.39 7.93
N LYS A 39 35.79 5.53 7.32
CA LYS A 39 37.13 5.84 6.79
C LYS A 39 38.05 6.26 7.93
N THR A 40 38.97 5.40 8.34
CA THR A 40 40.06 5.77 9.24
C THR A 40 41.26 6.32 8.44
N ILE A 41 41.44 7.64 8.54
CA ILE A 41 42.62 8.51 8.36
C ILE A 41 43.57 8.29 7.15
N GLU A 42 43.68 9.38 6.37
CA GLU A 42 44.65 9.79 5.32
C GLU A 42 44.97 8.85 4.12
N PRO A 43 44.29 9.04 2.98
CA PRO A 43 44.33 8.14 1.81
C PRO A 43 45.56 8.28 0.87
N TYR A 44 46.71 8.84 1.30
CA TYR A 44 47.84 9.11 0.39
C TYR A 44 49.27 8.83 0.92
N ARG A 45 49.47 7.93 1.89
CA ARG A 45 50.81 7.46 2.28
C ARG A 45 50.93 5.94 2.10
N PHE A 46 51.01 5.49 0.85
CA PHE A 46 50.86 4.06 0.54
C PHE A 46 52.09 3.20 0.80
N TYR A 47 53.31 3.75 0.92
CA TYR A 47 54.48 2.95 1.25
C TYR A 47 55.05 3.34 2.62
N HIS A 48 55.16 2.36 3.51
CA HIS A 48 55.77 2.53 4.83
C HIS A 48 57.01 1.66 4.94
N ILE A 49 58.14 2.27 5.29
CA ILE A 49 59.39 1.58 5.60
C ILE A 49 59.45 1.38 7.11
N ARG A 50 59.48 0.12 7.54
CA ARG A 50 59.65 -0.26 8.96
C ARG A 50 61.09 0.00 9.40
N PRO A 51 61.36 1.02 10.23
CA PRO A 51 62.73 1.38 10.61
C PRO A 51 63.47 0.23 11.30
N GLU A 52 62.77 -0.61 12.04
CA GLU A 52 63.31 -1.75 12.77
C GLU A 52 63.73 -2.93 11.89
N LYS A 53 63.26 -2.98 10.63
CA LYS A 53 63.64 -4.03 9.65
C LYS A 53 64.55 -3.50 8.56
N CYS A 54 64.67 -2.19 8.43
CA CYS A 54 65.44 -1.54 7.41
C CYS A 54 66.91 -1.47 7.83
N ILE A 55 67.75 -2.36 7.30
CA ILE A 55 69.19 -2.38 7.62
C ILE A 55 70.04 -1.46 6.74
N GLY A 56 69.42 -0.64 5.88
CA GLY A 56 70.17 0.27 5.00
C GLY A 56 70.87 -0.41 3.81
N CYS A 57 70.55 -1.64 3.42
CA CYS A 57 71.32 -2.43 2.45
C CYS A 57 71.34 -1.93 1.00
N GLY A 58 70.28 -1.28 0.53
CA GLY A 58 70.27 -0.61 -0.79
C GLY A 58 69.68 -1.43 -1.93
N GLU A 59 69.31 -2.69 -1.69
CA GLU A 59 68.72 -3.57 -2.70
C GLU A 59 67.49 -2.96 -3.39
N CYS A 60 66.65 -2.24 -2.64
CA CYS A 60 65.45 -1.61 -3.20
C CYS A 60 65.73 -0.51 -4.23
N LEU A 61 66.93 0.07 -4.26
CA LEU A 61 67.34 1.11 -5.23
C LEU A 61 67.37 0.53 -6.64
N GLU A 62 67.88 -0.69 -6.83
CA GLU A 62 67.95 -1.35 -8.14
C GLU A 62 66.56 -1.67 -8.72
N TYR A 63 65.55 -1.76 -7.86
CA TYR A 63 64.17 -2.04 -8.24
C TYR A 63 63.35 -0.77 -8.48
N CYS A 64 63.88 0.40 -8.12
CA CYS A 64 63.21 1.69 -8.28
C CYS A 64 63.72 2.44 -9.51
N TYR A 65 63.14 2.11 -10.68
CA TYR A 65 63.49 2.75 -11.96
C TYR A 65 63.28 4.27 -12.00
N TYR A 66 62.46 4.80 -11.09
CA TYR A 66 62.08 6.22 -11.05
C TYR A 66 62.89 7.01 -10.01
N ASP A 67 63.92 6.41 -9.41
CA ASP A 67 64.76 7.05 -8.39
C ASP A 67 63.95 7.70 -7.24
N ALA A 68 62.82 7.09 -6.89
CA ALA A 68 61.92 7.58 -5.86
C ALA A 68 62.36 7.18 -4.44
N ILE A 69 63.52 6.54 -4.28
CA ILE A 69 64.03 6.05 -2.99
C ILE A 69 65.34 6.78 -2.66
N ASP A 70 65.35 7.50 -1.53
CA ASP A 70 66.52 8.20 -1.03
C ASP A 70 67.17 7.46 0.13
N LEU A 71 68.51 7.52 0.18
CA LEU A 71 69.35 7.02 1.28
C LEU A 71 70.30 8.11 1.81
N PRO A 72 69.85 8.97 2.72
CA PRO A 72 70.76 9.84 3.44
C PRO A 72 71.59 9.01 4.43
N GLU A 73 72.90 8.91 4.15
CA GLU A 73 73.92 8.44 5.10
C GLU A 73 73.67 7.08 5.78
N ARG A 74 73.23 6.08 5.00
CA ARG A 74 73.06 4.66 5.42
C ARG A 74 72.20 4.42 6.68
N SER A 75 71.36 5.39 7.08
CA SER A 75 70.73 5.34 8.40
C SER A 75 69.21 5.10 8.39
N ARG A 76 68.53 5.24 7.23
CA ARG A 76 67.15 4.78 6.89
C ARG A 76 66.77 5.26 5.48
N TYR A 77 65.99 4.48 4.73
CA TYR A 77 65.45 4.91 3.44
C TYR A 77 64.15 5.71 3.61
N PHE A 78 63.88 6.60 2.65
CA PHE A 78 62.59 7.29 2.51
C PHE A 78 62.14 7.25 1.05
N ILE A 79 60.83 7.14 0.83
CA ILE A 79 60.24 7.13 -0.51
C ILE A 79 59.66 8.51 -0.80
N LYS A 80 60.18 9.16 -1.82
CA LYS A 80 59.68 10.43 -2.36
C LYS A 80 58.33 10.18 -3.02
N THR A 81 57.27 10.65 -2.36
CA THR A 81 55.88 10.45 -2.79
C THR A 81 55.58 11.15 -4.12
N GLU A 82 56.28 12.23 -4.41
CA GLU A 82 56.17 13.03 -5.63
C GLU A 82 56.77 12.35 -6.86
N THR A 83 57.69 11.40 -6.67
CA THR A 83 58.38 10.67 -7.75
C THR A 83 57.92 9.22 -7.87
N CYS A 84 57.35 8.65 -6.79
CA CYS A 84 56.90 7.27 -6.75
C CYS A 84 55.60 7.07 -7.55
N ILE A 85 55.64 6.22 -8.59
CA ILE A 85 54.45 5.84 -9.37
C ILE A 85 53.69 4.62 -8.81
N GLU A 86 54.01 4.22 -7.59
CA GLU A 86 53.29 3.15 -6.86
C GLU A 86 53.32 1.76 -7.53
N CYS A 87 54.40 1.43 -8.24
CA CYS A 87 54.51 0.16 -8.98
C CYS A 87 54.82 -1.07 -8.11
N GLY A 88 55.16 -0.89 -6.83
CA GLY A 88 55.40 -1.98 -5.88
C GLY A 88 56.69 -2.80 -6.07
N LYS A 89 57.49 -2.57 -7.11
CA LYS A 89 58.70 -3.38 -7.40
C LYS A 89 59.74 -3.39 -6.28
N CYS A 90 59.88 -2.29 -5.54
CA CYS A 90 60.80 -2.21 -4.40
C CYS A 90 60.41 -3.15 -3.24
N VAL A 91 59.13 -3.52 -3.13
CA VAL A 91 58.64 -4.47 -2.11
C VAL A 91 59.23 -5.86 -2.36
N SER A 92 59.20 -6.32 -3.61
CA SER A 92 59.83 -7.60 -4.00
C SER A 92 61.35 -7.59 -3.93
N GLY A 93 61.97 -6.42 -4.10
CA GLY A 93 63.44 -6.28 -4.02
C GLY A 93 63.99 -6.15 -2.60
N CYS A 94 63.14 -6.03 -1.57
CA CYS A 94 63.59 -5.90 -0.20
C CYS A 94 63.65 -7.27 0.49
N SER A 95 64.84 -7.88 0.53
CA SER A 95 65.08 -9.18 1.19
C SER A 95 64.70 -9.20 2.69
N HIS A 96 64.69 -8.03 3.33
CA HIS A 96 64.37 -7.85 4.75
C HIS A 96 62.88 -7.54 5.01
N SER A 97 62.05 -7.51 3.97
CA SER A 97 60.61 -7.22 4.08
C SER A 97 60.33 -5.94 4.88
N ALA A 98 61.16 -4.91 4.68
CA ALA A 98 61.08 -3.64 5.40
C ALA A 98 60.08 -2.67 4.76
N ILE A 99 59.79 -2.82 3.47
CA ILE A 99 58.87 -1.95 2.70
C ILE A 99 57.48 -2.62 2.64
N HIS A 100 56.44 -1.91 3.08
CA HIS A 100 55.05 -2.40 3.07
C HIS A 100 54.14 -1.44 2.32
N ILE A 101 53.17 -1.99 1.61
CA ILE A 101 52.06 -1.23 1.05
C ILE A 101 50.99 -1.14 2.14
N ALA A 102 50.61 0.07 2.55
CA ALA A 102 49.48 0.28 3.43
C ALA A 102 48.20 -0.13 2.69
N ALA A 103 47.70 -1.34 2.98
CA ALA A 103 46.41 -1.77 2.48
C ALA A 103 45.31 -0.93 3.17
N ILE A 104 44.47 -0.26 2.38
CA ILE A 104 43.23 0.35 2.88
C ILE A 104 42.38 -0.79 3.44
N ARG A 105 42.16 -0.80 4.75
CA ARG A 105 41.24 -1.76 5.38
C ARG A 105 39.87 -1.13 5.44
N TYR A 106 38.94 -1.68 4.65
CA TYR A 106 37.53 -1.44 4.83
C TYR A 106 37.03 -2.45 5.87
N GLU A 107 36.50 -1.95 6.98
CA GLU A 107 35.85 -2.78 7.99
C GLU A 107 34.33 -2.57 7.86
N ILE A 108 33.60 -3.68 7.77
CA ILE A 108 32.14 -3.66 7.89
C ILE A 108 31.83 -3.56 9.38
N ASP A 109 31.23 -2.46 9.81
CA ASP A 109 30.70 -2.33 11.15
C ASP A 109 29.57 -3.35 11.36
N LYS A 110 29.87 -4.42 12.09
CA LYS A 110 28.93 -5.51 12.39
C LYS A 110 27.73 -5.04 13.21
N ALA A 111 27.84 -3.94 13.95
CA ALA A 111 26.75 -3.43 14.76
C ALA A 111 25.66 -2.75 13.91
N THR A 112 26.02 -2.26 12.73
CA THR A 112 25.11 -1.53 11.84
C THR A 112 24.82 -2.25 10.52
N CYS A 113 25.55 -3.31 10.20
CA CYS A 113 25.33 -4.13 9.01
C CYS A 113 24.03 -4.94 9.11
N ILE A 114 23.09 -4.70 8.18
CA ILE A 114 21.85 -5.48 8.04
C ILE A 114 21.97 -6.67 7.07
N GLU A 115 23.18 -6.95 6.59
CA GLU A 115 23.50 -8.06 5.67
C GLU A 115 22.70 -8.02 4.34
N CYS A 116 22.40 -6.82 3.83
CA CYS A 116 21.64 -6.61 2.58
C CYS A 116 22.39 -7.00 1.29
N GLN A 117 23.65 -7.47 1.40
CA GLN A 117 24.50 -7.94 0.30
C GLN A 117 24.80 -6.95 -0.83
N GLN A 118 24.35 -5.69 -0.78
CA GLN A 118 24.57 -4.71 -1.85
C GLN A 118 26.05 -4.41 -2.13
N CYS A 119 26.93 -4.59 -1.13
CA CYS A 119 28.37 -4.40 -1.27
C CYS A 119 29.10 -5.59 -1.93
N VAL A 120 28.48 -6.78 -1.96
CA VAL A 120 29.08 -8.00 -2.54
C VAL A 120 29.30 -7.86 -4.05
N PRO A 121 28.30 -7.52 -4.90
CA PRO A 121 28.48 -7.46 -6.35
C PRO A 121 29.35 -6.29 -6.82
N VAL A 122 29.56 -5.26 -5.98
CA VAL A 122 30.39 -4.07 -6.33
C VAL A 122 31.85 -4.19 -5.86
N CYS A 123 32.18 -5.25 -5.13
CA CYS A 123 33.55 -5.52 -4.68
C CYS A 123 34.32 -6.25 -5.78
N ASN A 124 35.08 -5.52 -6.59
CA ASN A 124 35.89 -6.09 -7.69
C ASN A 124 36.85 -7.21 -7.23
N ASP A 125 37.38 -7.10 -6.01
CA ASP A 125 38.30 -8.09 -5.43
C ASP A 125 37.56 -9.29 -4.82
N HIS A 126 36.22 -9.26 -4.80
CA HIS A 126 35.36 -10.29 -4.23
C HIS A 126 35.67 -10.61 -2.75
N ALA A 127 36.31 -9.69 -2.04
CA ALA A 127 36.77 -9.87 -0.66
C ALA A 127 35.63 -9.77 0.39
N ILE A 128 34.45 -9.27 -0.02
CA ILE A 128 33.30 -9.16 0.86
C ILE A 128 32.42 -10.40 0.69
N HIS A 129 32.30 -11.17 1.76
CA HIS A 129 31.39 -12.30 1.85
C HIS A 129 30.35 -12.03 2.93
N ILE A 130 29.11 -11.86 2.51
CA ILE A 130 27.95 -11.80 3.39
C ILE A 130 27.10 -13.03 3.05
N PRO A 131 26.75 -13.89 4.03
CA PRO A 131 25.89 -15.04 3.79
C PRO A 131 24.60 -14.60 3.09
N ALA A 132 24.14 -15.40 2.14
CA ALA A 132 22.90 -15.13 1.46
C ALA A 132 21.74 -15.22 2.48
N VAL A 133 21.12 -14.07 2.73
CA VAL A 133 19.91 -13.95 3.56
C VAL A 133 18.74 -14.31 2.67
N PHE A 134 17.93 -15.27 3.08
CA PHE A 134 16.65 -15.56 2.44
C PHE A 134 15.52 -15.31 3.41
N TYR A 135 14.37 -14.93 2.87
CA TYR A 135 13.15 -14.80 3.64
C TYR A 135 12.21 -15.93 3.23
N GLN A 136 11.56 -16.54 4.22
CA GLN A 136 10.56 -17.57 4.00
C GLN A 136 9.28 -17.20 4.76
N ILE A 137 8.13 -17.55 4.17
CA ILE A 137 6.84 -17.46 4.87
C ILE A 137 6.57 -18.81 5.52
N ASP A 138 6.30 -18.82 6.83
CA ASP A 138 5.79 -19.99 7.52
C ASP A 138 4.27 -20.10 7.29
N SER A 139 3.86 -21.13 6.54
CA SER A 139 2.45 -21.35 6.20
C SER A 139 1.56 -21.69 7.41
N GLN A 140 2.14 -22.16 8.52
CA GLN A 140 1.37 -22.51 9.72
C GLN A 140 0.95 -21.27 10.52
N THR A 141 1.80 -20.25 10.54
CA THR A 141 1.56 -18.99 11.24
C THR A 141 0.94 -17.93 10.34
N CYS A 142 1.21 -17.98 9.03
CA CYS A 142 0.64 -17.04 8.06
C CYS A 142 -0.90 -17.09 8.04
N ARG A 143 -1.52 -15.92 8.12
CA ARG A 143 -2.99 -15.75 8.01
C ARG A 143 -3.45 -15.28 6.65
N GLU A 144 -2.55 -15.23 5.67
CA GLU A 144 -2.84 -14.74 4.32
C GLU A 144 -3.41 -13.31 4.28
N CYS A 145 -3.11 -12.49 5.29
CA CYS A 145 -3.69 -11.14 5.44
C CYS A 145 -3.18 -10.11 4.44
N GLY A 146 -2.09 -10.38 3.71
CA GLY A 146 -1.56 -9.48 2.69
C GLY A 146 -0.79 -8.25 3.19
N GLN A 147 -0.73 -8.01 4.50
CA GLN A 147 -0.08 -6.80 5.06
C GLN A 147 1.37 -6.62 4.61
N CYS A 148 2.10 -7.72 4.36
CA CYS A 148 3.49 -7.67 3.90
C CYS A 148 3.66 -7.28 2.42
N VAL A 149 2.62 -7.44 1.59
CA VAL A 149 2.67 -7.21 0.13
C VAL A 149 3.12 -5.79 -0.23
N PRO A 150 2.46 -4.71 0.27
CA PRO A 150 2.85 -3.34 -0.10
C PRO A 150 4.23 -2.93 0.44
N HIS A 151 4.81 -3.70 1.35
CA HIS A 151 6.15 -3.45 1.89
C HIS A 151 7.26 -4.15 1.11
N CYS A 152 6.94 -4.99 0.13
CA CYS A 152 7.95 -5.59 -0.74
C CYS A 152 8.16 -4.70 -1.97
N PRO A 153 9.22 -3.88 -2.05
CA PRO A 153 9.45 -2.99 -3.19
C PRO A 153 9.70 -3.75 -4.50
N GLN A 154 10.09 -5.03 -4.41
CA GLN A 154 10.32 -5.90 -5.55
C GLN A 154 9.07 -6.71 -5.94
N HIS A 155 7.98 -6.60 -5.19
CA HIS A 155 6.76 -7.40 -5.36
C HIS A 155 7.04 -8.92 -5.37
N ALA A 156 8.09 -9.35 -4.66
CA ALA A 156 8.53 -10.74 -4.60
C ALA A 156 7.62 -11.62 -3.73
N ILE A 157 6.73 -11.04 -2.92
CA ILE A 157 5.80 -11.76 -2.05
C ILE A 157 4.58 -12.18 -2.85
N GLN A 158 4.32 -13.48 -2.91
CA GLN A 158 3.22 -14.07 -3.64
C GLN A 158 2.20 -14.63 -2.63
N ILE A 159 1.01 -14.03 -2.61
CA ILE A 159 -0.06 -14.35 -1.66
C ILE A 159 -1.41 -14.01 -2.30
N SER A 160 -2.41 -14.86 -2.06
CA SER A 160 -3.76 -14.67 -2.59
C SER A 160 -4.56 -13.72 -1.69
N VAL A 161 -4.70 -12.46 -2.10
CA VAL A 161 -5.39 -11.41 -1.31
C VAL A 161 -6.60 -10.84 -2.07
N PRO A 162 -7.67 -10.44 -1.37
CA PRO A 162 -8.82 -9.79 -2.01
C PRO A 162 -8.42 -8.42 -2.57
N GLN A 163 -8.99 -8.04 -3.71
CA GLN A 163 -8.79 -6.73 -4.32
C GLN A 163 -10.00 -5.84 -4.05
N TYR A 164 -9.75 -4.55 -3.85
CA TYR A 164 -10.80 -3.56 -3.60
C TYR A 164 -10.75 -2.49 -4.69
N THR A 165 -11.90 -2.14 -5.25
CA THR A 165 -12.01 -1.08 -6.28
C THR A 165 -13.23 -0.18 -6.03
N ILE A 166 -13.25 0.98 -6.68
CA ILE A 166 -14.35 1.95 -6.59
C ILE A 166 -15.04 2.05 -7.96
N ASP A 167 -16.32 1.70 -8.00
CA ASP A 167 -17.19 1.91 -9.16
C ASP A 167 -17.55 3.39 -9.28
N GLN A 168 -17.02 4.03 -10.33
CA GLN A 168 -17.22 5.46 -10.59
C GLN A 168 -18.65 5.82 -11.00
N GLY A 169 -19.44 4.86 -11.53
CA GLY A 169 -20.83 5.08 -11.89
C GLY A 169 -21.76 5.15 -10.68
N ILE A 170 -21.33 4.61 -9.55
CA ILE A 170 -22.11 4.51 -8.31
C ILE A 170 -21.54 5.43 -7.22
N CYS A 171 -20.26 5.78 -7.29
CA CYS A 171 -19.60 6.63 -6.29
C CYS A 171 -20.26 8.01 -6.18
N THR A 172 -20.56 8.40 -4.93
CA THR A 172 -21.12 9.70 -4.58
C THR A 172 -20.07 10.64 -3.99
N ASP A 173 -18.79 10.28 -4.05
CA ASP A 173 -17.67 11.07 -3.50
C ASP A 173 -17.90 11.57 -2.08
N CYS A 174 -18.59 10.76 -1.27
CA CYS A 174 -18.97 11.12 0.09
C CYS A 174 -17.78 11.11 1.07
N GLY A 175 -16.65 10.52 0.66
CA GLY A 175 -15.39 10.51 1.41
C GLY A 175 -15.36 9.56 2.62
N LYS A 176 -16.45 8.85 2.96
CA LYS A 176 -16.54 8.02 4.19
C LYS A 176 -15.49 6.91 4.28
N CYS A 177 -15.05 6.37 3.14
CA CYS A 177 -14.06 5.29 3.11
C CYS A 177 -12.63 5.76 3.37
N ALA A 178 -12.27 6.99 3.01
CA ALA A 178 -10.89 7.46 3.07
C ALA A 178 -10.33 7.51 4.51
N PRO A 179 -11.05 8.03 5.53
CA PRO A 179 -10.58 8.04 6.91
C PRO A 179 -10.38 6.66 7.55
N LEU A 180 -10.98 5.60 6.99
CA LEU A 180 -10.83 4.23 7.50
C LEU A 180 -9.54 3.56 7.02
N CYS A 181 -8.93 4.08 5.95
CA CYS A 181 -7.68 3.54 5.45
C CYS A 181 -6.51 4.14 6.24
N THR A 182 -6.02 3.40 7.24
CA THR A 182 -4.82 3.77 8.01
C THR A 182 -3.55 3.84 7.18
N HIS A 183 -3.56 3.29 5.97
CA HIS A 183 -2.46 3.28 5.01
C HIS A 183 -2.58 4.37 3.93
N SER A 184 -3.60 5.23 4.02
CA SER A 184 -3.83 6.34 3.08
C SER A 184 -3.91 5.91 1.60
N ALA A 185 -4.29 4.67 1.33
CA ALA A 185 -4.41 4.11 -0.01
C ALA A 185 -5.69 4.56 -0.74
N ILE A 186 -6.65 5.20 -0.04
CA ILE A 186 -7.93 5.60 -0.61
C ILE A 186 -7.95 7.12 -0.79
N HIS A 187 -8.14 7.56 -2.03
CA HIS A 187 -8.16 8.96 -2.42
C HIS A 187 -9.56 9.35 -2.90
N VAL A 188 -10.17 10.35 -2.28
CA VAL A 188 -11.53 10.83 -2.62
C VAL A 188 -11.58 12.35 -2.50
N HIS A 189 -12.13 13.03 -3.52
CA HIS A 189 -12.42 14.46 -3.49
C HIS A 189 -13.87 14.71 -3.07
N GLN A 190 -14.09 15.26 -1.88
CA GLN A 190 -15.45 15.59 -1.40
C GLN A 190 -16.13 16.61 -2.34
N CYS A 191 -17.35 16.30 -2.79
CA CYS A 191 -18.12 17.15 -3.69
C CYS A 191 -19.25 17.89 -2.97
N ASP A 192 -19.66 19.04 -3.50
CA ASP A 192 -20.82 19.79 -3.03
C ASP A 192 -22.09 19.41 -3.78
N TYR A 193 -23.22 19.44 -3.07
CA TYR A 193 -24.54 19.12 -3.63
C TYR A 193 -25.47 20.31 -3.42
N ILE A 194 -25.77 21.04 -4.49
CA ILE A 194 -26.45 22.34 -4.41
C ILE A 194 -27.83 22.28 -5.09
N LEU A 195 -28.86 22.69 -4.37
CA LEU A 195 -30.23 22.79 -4.87
C LEU A 195 -30.35 23.88 -5.94
N ASN A 196 -30.77 23.49 -7.13
CA ASN A 196 -31.26 24.38 -8.16
C ASN A 196 -32.77 24.60 -7.99
N GLN A 197 -33.14 25.80 -7.56
CA GLN A 197 -34.54 26.15 -7.33
C GLN A 197 -35.39 26.14 -8.61
N ASN A 198 -34.81 26.38 -9.78
CA ASN A 198 -35.57 26.42 -11.03
C ASN A 198 -36.11 25.04 -11.42
N ASN A 199 -35.30 24.00 -11.21
CA ASN A 199 -35.64 22.63 -11.56
C ASN A 199 -36.44 21.91 -10.45
N CYS A 200 -36.46 22.46 -9.24
CA CYS A 200 -37.14 21.83 -8.11
C CYS A 200 -38.66 21.81 -8.28
N VAL A 201 -39.27 20.63 -8.33
CA VAL A 201 -40.75 20.48 -8.32
C VAL A 201 -41.33 20.26 -6.91
N GLY A 202 -40.47 20.19 -5.89
CA GLY A 202 -40.89 20.01 -4.50
C GLY A 202 -41.48 18.63 -4.17
N CYS A 203 -41.01 17.55 -4.82
CA CYS A 203 -41.44 16.18 -4.49
C CYS A 203 -41.05 15.75 -3.06
N GLY A 204 -39.95 16.29 -2.54
CA GLY A 204 -39.50 16.07 -1.16
C GLY A 204 -38.58 14.86 -0.95
N ASN A 205 -38.19 14.12 -1.99
CA ASN A 205 -37.30 12.96 -1.86
C ASN A 205 -35.97 13.30 -1.16
N CYS A 206 -35.42 14.49 -1.43
CA CYS A 206 -34.21 15.00 -0.78
C CYS A 206 -34.38 15.23 0.73
N LEU A 207 -35.57 15.60 1.19
CA LEU A 207 -35.88 15.72 2.62
C LEU A 207 -35.75 14.36 3.29
N THR A 208 -36.40 13.34 2.74
CA THR A 208 -36.38 11.97 3.28
C THR A 208 -34.95 11.43 3.37
N GLN A 209 -34.13 11.62 2.33
CA GLN A 209 -32.76 11.11 2.32
C GLN A 209 -31.83 11.85 3.27
N CYS A 210 -32.02 13.16 3.47
CA CYS A 210 -31.16 13.95 4.34
C CYS A 210 -31.59 13.92 5.82
N GLN A 211 -32.75 13.35 6.17
CA GLN A 211 -33.23 13.29 7.56
C GLN A 211 -32.25 12.58 8.51
N THR A 212 -31.56 11.54 8.03
CA THR A 212 -30.63 10.75 8.84
C THR A 212 -29.21 11.30 8.83
N GLU A 213 -28.89 12.23 7.92
CA GLU A 213 -27.53 12.71 7.72
C GLU A 213 -27.55 14.17 7.20
N GLY A 214 -27.12 15.11 8.06
CA GLY A 214 -27.01 16.55 7.76
C GLY A 214 -28.32 17.36 7.83
N ASN A 215 -29.46 16.75 7.49
CA ASN A 215 -30.78 17.40 7.51
C ASN A 215 -30.78 18.78 6.83
N CYS A 216 -30.09 18.89 5.69
CA CYS A 216 -29.83 20.17 5.02
C CYS A 216 -30.98 20.66 4.14
N PHE A 217 -32.12 19.97 4.09
CA PHE A 217 -33.31 20.40 3.34
C PHE A 217 -34.49 20.67 4.26
N THR A 218 -35.28 21.70 3.96
CA THR A 218 -36.58 21.97 4.59
C THR A 218 -37.61 22.40 3.56
N TRP A 219 -38.90 22.36 3.90
CA TRP A 219 -39.93 22.93 3.04
C TRP A 219 -39.83 24.45 3.01
N ALA A 220 -39.69 25.04 1.83
CA ALA A 220 -39.89 26.47 1.61
C ALA A 220 -41.38 26.75 1.35
N VAL A 221 -42.01 25.89 0.53
CA VAL A 221 -43.45 25.89 0.27
C VAL A 221 -43.91 24.44 0.29
N ALA A 222 -44.79 24.10 1.22
CA ALA A 222 -45.19 22.71 1.43
C ALA A 222 -46.15 22.18 0.36
N ASN A 223 -46.98 23.04 -0.24
CA ASN A 223 -48.09 22.63 -1.10
C ASN A 223 -48.09 23.35 -2.44
N TYR A 224 -48.57 22.65 -3.48
CA TYR A 224 -48.88 23.27 -4.76
C TYR A 224 -50.08 24.20 -4.60
N SER A 225 -50.10 25.31 -5.34
CA SER A 225 -51.22 26.24 -5.38
C SER A 225 -51.40 26.84 -6.77
N VAL A 226 -52.53 27.52 -6.99
CA VAL A 226 -52.85 28.17 -8.27
C VAL A 226 -53.02 29.67 -8.01
N VAL A 227 -52.36 30.50 -8.82
CA VAL A 227 -52.57 31.94 -8.82
C VAL A 227 -54.00 32.23 -9.23
N GLN A 228 -54.78 32.81 -8.31
CA GLN A 228 -56.18 33.15 -8.55
C GLN A 228 -56.28 34.30 -9.57
N GLY A 229 -57.26 34.23 -10.47
CA GLY A 229 -57.54 35.29 -11.45
C GLY A 229 -56.80 35.17 -12.80
N ASN A 230 -55.74 34.37 -12.91
CA ASN A 230 -55.02 34.20 -14.18
C ASN A 230 -55.42 32.94 -14.96
N CYS A 231 -56.04 31.95 -14.31
CA CYS A 231 -56.78 30.87 -14.98
C CYS A 231 -58.25 31.30 -14.99
N VAL A 232 -58.69 31.82 -16.14
CA VAL A 232 -60.06 32.26 -16.44
C VAL A 232 -60.62 31.50 -17.66
N PRO A 233 -61.94 31.40 -17.85
CA PRO A 233 -62.56 30.59 -18.91
C PRO A 233 -62.04 30.81 -20.32
N SER A 234 -61.69 32.05 -20.68
CA SER A 234 -61.20 32.42 -22.00
C SER A 234 -59.76 31.98 -22.28
N VAL A 235 -59.04 31.59 -21.23
CA VAL A 235 -57.58 31.38 -21.25
C VAL A 235 -57.25 29.93 -20.86
N CYS A 236 -57.93 29.39 -19.84
CA CYS A 236 -57.60 28.11 -19.24
C CYS A 236 -58.23 26.92 -20.00
N ASN A 237 -57.40 26.12 -20.69
CA ASN A 237 -57.82 24.97 -21.51
C ASN A 237 -57.92 23.63 -20.74
N LYS A 238 -57.83 23.67 -19.40
CA LYS A 238 -57.99 22.51 -18.48
C LYS A 238 -56.99 21.36 -18.66
N VAL A 239 -55.90 21.52 -19.42
CA VAL A 239 -54.92 20.43 -19.66
C VAL A 239 -54.29 19.92 -18.36
N CYS A 240 -54.05 20.80 -17.39
CA CYS A 240 -53.54 20.39 -16.07
C CYS A 240 -54.44 19.39 -15.33
N GLN A 241 -55.77 19.42 -15.54
CA GLN A 241 -56.71 18.47 -14.94
C GLN A 241 -56.58 17.09 -15.57
N THR A 242 -56.46 17.01 -16.90
CA THR A 242 -56.33 15.72 -17.62
C THR A 242 -54.96 15.10 -17.45
N THR A 243 -53.91 15.92 -17.29
CA THR A 243 -52.53 15.45 -17.09
C THR A 243 -52.28 14.97 -15.65
N CYS A 244 -53.06 15.44 -14.66
CA CYS A 244 -52.83 15.08 -13.27
C CYS A 244 -53.10 13.59 -13.01
N PRO A 245 -52.09 12.77 -12.70
CA PRO A 245 -52.26 11.31 -12.59
C PRO A 245 -53.07 10.90 -11.36
N THR A 246 -53.10 11.73 -10.31
CA THR A 246 -53.83 11.45 -9.08
C THR A 246 -55.24 12.03 -9.06
N GLY A 247 -55.65 12.71 -10.12
CA GLY A 247 -56.95 13.42 -10.14
C GLY A 247 -57.04 14.57 -9.14
N ALA A 248 -55.91 15.08 -8.64
CA ALA A 248 -55.88 16.13 -7.62
C ALA A 248 -56.34 17.50 -8.14
N ILE A 249 -56.43 17.70 -9.45
CA ILE A 249 -56.75 18.99 -10.07
C ILE A 249 -58.18 18.97 -10.60
N THR A 250 -58.97 19.98 -10.24
CA THR A 250 -60.31 20.22 -10.80
C THR A 250 -60.37 21.62 -11.40
N VAL A 251 -61.10 21.78 -12.52
CA VAL A 251 -61.30 23.08 -13.17
C VAL A 251 -62.79 23.39 -13.31
N SER A 252 -63.28 24.31 -12.49
CA SER A 252 -64.66 24.82 -12.51
C SER A 252 -64.66 26.29 -12.96
N SER A 253 -65.59 26.65 -13.85
CA SER A 253 -65.72 28.03 -14.37
C SER A 253 -64.38 28.65 -14.83
N GLY A 254 -63.53 27.84 -15.47
CA GLY A 254 -62.24 28.27 -15.99
C GLY A 254 -61.14 28.49 -14.95
N GLN A 255 -61.36 28.15 -13.68
CA GLN A 255 -60.40 28.30 -12.58
C GLN A 255 -59.98 26.93 -12.03
N ALA A 256 -58.67 26.72 -11.91
CA ALA A 256 -58.10 25.47 -11.42
C ALA A 256 -57.97 25.46 -9.89
N HIS A 257 -58.29 24.33 -9.28
CA HIS A 257 -58.15 24.05 -7.86
C HIS A 257 -57.37 22.76 -7.65
N ILE A 258 -56.42 22.77 -6.72
CA ILE A 258 -55.57 21.62 -6.38
C ILE A 258 -55.98 21.10 -5.01
N ASN A 259 -56.44 19.85 -4.96
CA ASN A 259 -56.61 19.11 -3.72
C ASN A 259 -55.23 18.64 -3.22
N THR A 260 -54.71 19.33 -2.22
CA THR A 260 -53.37 19.04 -1.67
C THR A 260 -53.27 17.68 -1.00
N ALA A 261 -54.39 17.07 -0.57
CA ALA A 261 -54.40 15.73 -0.01
C ALA A 261 -54.24 14.63 -1.07
N LEU A 262 -54.64 14.90 -2.32
CA LEU A 262 -54.47 13.98 -3.45
C LEU A 262 -53.20 14.28 -4.27
N CYS A 263 -52.59 15.45 -4.09
CA CYS A 263 -51.43 15.88 -4.87
C CYS A 263 -50.16 15.18 -4.38
N ASN A 264 -49.55 14.35 -5.23
CA ASN A 264 -48.27 13.69 -4.95
C ASN A 264 -47.03 14.51 -5.37
N LYS A 265 -47.22 15.77 -5.80
CA LYS A 265 -46.14 16.70 -6.17
C LYS A 265 -45.24 16.19 -7.32
N CYS A 266 -45.79 15.45 -8.28
CA CYS A 266 -45.04 14.93 -9.44
C CYS A 266 -44.54 16.02 -10.42
N GLY A 267 -45.13 17.22 -10.39
CA GLY A 267 -44.72 18.33 -11.25
C GLY A 267 -45.26 18.30 -12.68
N GLU A 268 -45.96 17.24 -13.11
CA GLU A 268 -46.50 17.09 -14.48
C GLU A 268 -47.40 18.27 -14.92
N CYS A 269 -48.13 18.87 -13.98
CA CYS A 269 -49.00 20.01 -14.27
C CYS A 269 -48.23 21.30 -14.60
N LEU A 270 -46.96 21.41 -14.20
CA LEU A 270 -46.15 22.63 -14.33
C LEU A 270 -45.73 22.88 -15.78
N SER A 271 -45.38 21.82 -16.51
CA SER A 271 -44.93 21.89 -17.90
C SER A 271 -46.09 22.06 -18.89
N VAL A 272 -47.28 21.55 -18.55
CA VAL A 272 -48.46 21.59 -19.43
C VAL A 272 -49.34 22.82 -19.24
N CYS A 273 -49.08 23.66 -18.22
CA CYS A 273 -49.82 24.91 -18.04
C CYS A 273 -49.18 26.02 -18.89
N PRO A 274 -49.80 26.43 -20.02
CA PRO A 274 -49.19 27.40 -20.93
C PRO A 274 -49.04 28.81 -20.35
N TYR A 275 -49.65 29.07 -19.19
CA TYR A 275 -49.61 30.35 -18.50
C TYR A 275 -48.78 30.31 -17.21
N HIS A 276 -48.17 29.16 -16.87
CA HIS A 276 -47.34 28.99 -15.67
C HIS A 276 -48.01 29.48 -14.36
N ASN A 277 -49.33 29.34 -14.27
CA ASN A 277 -50.13 29.82 -13.12
C ASN A 277 -50.13 28.86 -11.92
N ILE A 278 -49.46 27.72 -12.02
CA ILE A 278 -49.33 26.74 -10.94
C ILE A 278 -48.03 27.04 -10.20
N ILE A 279 -48.16 27.36 -8.92
CA ILE A 279 -47.03 27.55 -8.00
C ILE A 279 -46.71 26.17 -7.40
N PRO A 280 -45.55 25.58 -7.70
CA PRO A 280 -45.18 24.29 -7.13
C PRO A 280 -44.84 24.40 -5.65
N ALA A 281 -44.92 23.28 -4.94
CA ALA A 281 -44.17 23.12 -3.70
C ALA A 281 -42.67 23.31 -3.98
N LYS A 282 -41.93 23.77 -2.98
CA LYS A 282 -40.48 23.98 -3.07
C LYS A 282 -39.82 23.54 -1.79
N VAL A 283 -38.65 22.93 -1.93
CA VAL A 283 -37.72 22.76 -0.82
C VAL A 283 -36.70 23.89 -0.84
N GLN A 284 -36.06 24.14 0.29
CA GLN A 284 -34.88 25.00 0.40
C GLN A 284 -33.75 24.23 1.07
N GLN A 285 -32.52 24.64 0.79
CA GLN A 285 -31.33 24.00 1.31
C GLN A 285 -30.59 24.96 2.26
N ASN A 286 -30.15 24.43 3.39
CA ASN A 286 -29.13 25.05 4.23
C ASN A 286 -27.78 24.36 3.95
N THR A 287 -26.90 25.01 3.19
CA THR A 287 -25.60 24.43 2.83
C THR A 287 -24.69 24.29 4.04
N ALA A 288 -24.86 25.10 5.08
CA ALA A 288 -24.01 25.05 6.28
C ALA A 288 -24.24 23.79 7.14
N THR A 289 -25.37 23.10 7.00
CA THR A 289 -25.64 21.83 7.70
C THR A 289 -25.45 20.60 6.81
N CYS A 290 -25.05 20.80 5.55
CA CYS A 290 -24.83 19.70 4.62
C CYS A 290 -23.58 18.90 5.03
N THR A 291 -23.69 17.58 5.08
CA THR A 291 -22.53 16.69 5.30
C THR A 291 -21.82 16.31 4.01
N HIS A 292 -22.34 16.79 2.87
CA HIS A 292 -21.82 16.48 1.53
C HIS A 292 -21.85 14.97 1.19
N CYS A 293 -22.75 14.21 1.83
CA CYS A 293 -22.83 12.76 1.66
C CYS A 293 -23.39 12.31 0.30
N GLY A 294 -23.95 13.21 -0.50
CA GLY A 294 -24.47 12.94 -1.84
C GLY A 294 -25.77 12.17 -1.93
N LYS A 295 -26.35 11.68 -0.83
CA LYS A 295 -27.59 10.85 -0.84
C LYS A 295 -28.80 11.50 -1.53
N CYS A 296 -28.88 12.83 -1.53
CA CYS A 296 -29.96 13.58 -2.19
C CYS A 296 -29.86 13.60 -3.72
N TYR A 297 -28.66 13.41 -4.28
CA TYR A 297 -28.40 13.51 -5.72
C TYR A 297 -29.07 12.38 -6.53
N PRO A 298 -28.85 11.07 -6.24
CA PRO A 298 -29.42 9.99 -7.05
C PRO A 298 -30.95 9.87 -6.94
N VAL A 299 -31.57 10.39 -5.88
CA VAL A 299 -33.03 10.36 -5.70
C VAL A 299 -33.76 11.52 -6.38
N CYS A 300 -33.03 12.46 -6.97
CA CYS A 300 -33.60 13.63 -7.62
C CYS A 300 -33.90 13.35 -9.10
N GLY A 301 -35.11 12.88 -9.40
CA GLY A 301 -35.57 12.63 -10.78
C GLY A 301 -35.82 13.87 -11.64
N HIS A 302 -35.53 15.08 -11.14
CA HIS A 302 -35.83 16.34 -11.82
C HIS A 302 -34.60 17.23 -12.07
N ASN A 303 -33.38 16.69 -11.90
CA ASN A 303 -32.13 17.45 -12.04
C ASN A 303 -32.11 18.74 -11.20
N ALA A 304 -32.72 18.71 -10.01
CA ALA A 304 -32.80 19.84 -9.11
C ALA A 304 -31.65 19.88 -8.10
N ILE A 305 -30.80 18.85 -8.05
CA ILE A 305 -29.59 18.83 -7.23
C ILE A 305 -28.39 18.81 -8.17
N ASN A 306 -27.57 19.86 -8.13
CA ASN A 306 -26.33 19.95 -8.90
C ASN A 306 -25.18 19.38 -8.06
N LYS A 307 -24.39 18.47 -8.64
CA LYS A 307 -23.10 18.05 -8.08
C LYS A 307 -22.02 19.03 -8.54
N ILE A 308 -21.36 19.69 -7.59
CA ILE A 308 -20.28 20.64 -7.83
C ILE A 308 -18.98 19.99 -7.37
N THR A 309 -18.03 19.88 -8.29
CA THR A 309 -16.70 19.32 -8.01
C THR A 309 -15.71 20.43 -7.62
N PRO A 310 -14.79 20.19 -6.68
CA PRO A 310 -13.75 21.15 -6.32
C PRO A 310 -12.73 21.35 -7.46
N THR A 311 -11.95 22.43 -7.40
CA THR A 311 -10.81 22.64 -8.31
C THR A 311 -9.76 21.54 -8.12
N GLY A 312 -9.23 20.99 -9.22
CA GLY A 312 -8.29 19.87 -9.17
C GLY A 312 -8.95 18.54 -8.80
N TYR A 313 -10.27 18.41 -9.05
CA TYR A 313 -10.99 17.16 -8.85
C TYR A 313 -10.39 16.00 -9.65
N GLU A 314 -10.14 14.91 -8.94
CA GLU A 314 -9.82 13.61 -9.51
C GLU A 314 -10.87 12.58 -9.08
N LEU A 315 -11.07 11.57 -9.92
CA LEU A 315 -11.97 10.46 -9.61
C LEU A 315 -11.46 9.69 -8.39
N ALA A 316 -12.39 9.25 -7.54
CA ALA A 316 -12.03 8.47 -6.36
C ALA A 316 -11.32 7.16 -6.76
N TYR A 317 -10.19 6.83 -6.14
CA TYR A 317 -9.46 5.60 -6.45
C TYR A 317 -8.79 4.97 -5.23
N ILE A 318 -8.40 3.71 -5.37
CA ILE A 318 -7.60 2.97 -4.38
C ILE A 318 -6.24 2.68 -4.99
N ASP A 319 -5.18 3.22 -4.38
CA ASP A 319 -3.79 2.91 -4.71
C ASP A 319 -3.49 1.46 -4.31
N GLN A 320 -3.35 0.60 -5.32
CA GLN A 320 -3.11 -0.84 -5.12
C GLN A 320 -1.68 -1.12 -4.62
N GLN A 321 -0.75 -0.18 -4.72
CA GLN A 321 0.60 -0.33 -4.17
C GLN A 321 0.65 0.00 -2.68
N ALA A 322 -0.24 0.88 -2.21
CA ALA A 322 -0.35 1.27 -0.81
C ALA A 322 -1.38 0.42 -0.02
N CYS A 323 -2.32 -0.23 -0.72
CA CYS A 323 -3.37 -1.03 -0.10
C CYS A 323 -2.81 -2.30 0.57
N VAL A 324 -3.11 -2.48 1.86
CA VAL A 324 -2.75 -3.70 2.62
C VAL A 324 -3.81 -4.79 2.57
N HIS A 325 -4.86 -4.61 1.75
CA HIS A 325 -5.96 -5.56 1.59
C HIS A 325 -6.73 -5.91 2.87
N CYS A 326 -6.76 -5.02 3.88
CA CYS A 326 -7.41 -5.29 5.17
C CYS A 326 -8.93 -5.40 5.09
N GLY A 327 -9.56 -4.65 4.19
CA GLY A 327 -11.01 -4.64 3.99
C GLY A 327 -11.80 -3.71 4.90
N ASP A 328 -11.16 -2.88 5.74
CA ASP A 328 -11.84 -1.92 6.64
C ASP A 328 -12.77 -0.96 5.89
N CYS A 329 -12.42 -0.59 4.66
CA CYS A 329 -13.26 0.26 3.82
C CYS A 329 -14.52 -0.43 3.28
N TYR A 330 -14.58 -1.77 3.33
CA TYR A 330 -15.68 -2.59 2.82
C TYR A 330 -16.64 -3.05 3.93
N VAL A 331 -16.43 -2.61 5.18
CA VAL A 331 -17.34 -2.91 6.29
C VAL A 331 -18.74 -2.33 6.02
N ALA A 332 -19.78 -3.06 6.46
CA ALA A 332 -21.16 -2.65 6.28
C ALA A 332 -21.42 -1.24 6.85
N GLY A 333 -22.12 -0.39 6.08
CA GLY A 333 -22.45 0.99 6.46
C GLY A 333 -21.36 2.03 6.15
N VAL A 334 -20.20 1.62 5.64
CA VAL A 334 -19.17 2.57 5.16
C VAL A 334 -19.56 3.16 3.81
N CYS A 335 -19.88 2.29 2.83
CA CYS A 335 -20.25 2.68 1.48
C CYS A 335 -21.74 2.41 1.21
N ASP A 336 -22.59 3.33 1.66
CA ASP A 336 -24.05 3.22 1.49
C ASP A 336 -24.48 3.16 0.01
N SER A 337 -23.69 3.73 -0.91
CA SER A 337 -24.00 3.65 -2.34
C SER A 337 -23.68 2.30 -2.96
N GLY A 338 -22.88 1.45 -2.29
CA GLY A 338 -22.40 0.20 -2.87
C GLY A 338 -21.30 0.38 -3.92
N ALA A 339 -20.68 1.56 -4.00
CA ALA A 339 -19.61 1.85 -4.97
C ALA A 339 -18.31 1.10 -4.69
N LEU A 340 -18.06 0.69 -3.44
CA LEU A 340 -16.88 -0.10 -3.10
C LEU A 340 -17.15 -1.57 -3.44
N THR A 341 -16.36 -2.10 -4.35
CA THR A 341 -16.45 -3.50 -4.76
C THR A 341 -15.24 -4.27 -4.25
N LYS A 342 -15.48 -5.55 -3.95
CA LYS A 342 -14.46 -6.50 -3.53
C LYS A 342 -14.40 -7.63 -4.54
N THR A 343 -13.23 -7.88 -5.10
CA THR A 343 -12.93 -9.10 -5.82
C THR A 343 -12.29 -10.07 -4.84
N PRO A 344 -12.91 -11.22 -4.53
CA PRO A 344 -12.32 -12.23 -3.66
C PRO A 344 -10.94 -12.67 -4.16
N ALA A 345 -10.07 -13.04 -3.22
CA ALA A 345 -8.80 -13.69 -3.54
C ALA A 345 -9.07 -14.93 -4.43
N SER A 346 -8.22 -15.20 -5.43
CA SER A 346 -8.37 -16.35 -6.30
C SER A 346 -7.09 -17.18 -6.31
N PRO A 347 -7.14 -18.48 -5.92
CA PRO A 347 -8.31 -19.19 -5.39
C PRO A 347 -8.72 -18.73 -3.98
N HIS A 348 -10.03 -18.79 -3.67
CA HIS A 348 -10.61 -18.32 -2.40
C HIS A 348 -10.87 -19.50 -1.45
N PHE A 349 -10.24 -19.50 -0.26
CA PHE A 349 -10.40 -20.57 0.73
C PHE A 349 -10.83 -20.03 2.09
N PRO A 350 -12.11 -19.63 2.24
CA PRO A 350 -12.62 -19.16 3.51
C PRO A 350 -12.66 -20.30 4.53
N PRO A 351 -12.56 -19.99 5.84
CA PRO A 351 -12.79 -20.98 6.88
C PRO A 351 -14.14 -21.67 6.72
N ALA A 352 -14.23 -22.92 7.19
CA ALA A 352 -15.46 -23.72 7.18
C ALA A 352 -15.95 -23.95 8.61
N ILE A 353 -17.27 -24.00 8.78
CA ILE A 353 -17.91 -24.36 10.05
C ILE A 353 -18.31 -25.83 9.99
N ASN A 354 -17.76 -26.67 10.87
CA ASN A 354 -18.25 -28.02 11.09
C ASN A 354 -19.57 -27.95 11.87
N GLN A 355 -20.69 -28.16 11.17
CA GLN A 355 -22.02 -28.09 11.77
C GLN A 355 -22.28 -29.18 12.81
N THR A 356 -21.58 -30.33 12.71
CA THR A 356 -21.68 -31.41 13.69
C THR A 356 -21.07 -31.00 15.04
N ASP A 357 -19.96 -30.27 14.99
CA ASP A 357 -19.22 -29.86 16.20
C ASP A 357 -19.73 -28.52 16.76
N CYS A 358 -20.46 -27.75 15.95
CA CYS A 358 -20.94 -26.42 16.32
C CYS A 358 -22.08 -26.51 17.36
N ASN A 359 -21.84 -26.03 18.57
CA ASN A 359 -22.85 -25.97 19.63
C ASN A 359 -23.80 -24.76 19.54
N LYS A 360 -23.70 -23.92 18.50
CA LYS A 360 -24.60 -22.78 18.22
C LYS A 360 -24.55 -21.66 19.27
N CYS A 361 -23.44 -21.51 20.01
CA CYS A 361 -23.21 -20.46 21.02
C CYS A 361 -23.32 -19.02 20.48
N SER A 362 -23.12 -18.81 19.18
CA SER A 362 -23.21 -17.51 18.48
C SER A 362 -22.04 -16.53 18.68
N GLU A 363 -20.98 -16.93 19.39
CA GLU A 363 -19.77 -16.10 19.58
C GLU A 363 -19.11 -15.69 18.26
N CYS A 364 -19.15 -16.57 17.25
CA CYS A 364 -18.58 -16.32 15.93
C CYS A 364 -19.34 -15.28 15.08
N VAL A 365 -20.60 -15.02 15.41
CA VAL A 365 -21.50 -14.12 14.65
C VAL A 365 -21.39 -12.67 15.13
N THR A 366 -20.75 -12.43 16.27
CA THR A 366 -20.66 -11.08 16.84
C THR A 366 -19.82 -10.16 15.95
N VAL A 367 -20.13 -8.86 15.97
CA VAL A 367 -19.33 -7.82 15.29
C VAL A 367 -17.88 -7.77 15.80
N PHE A 368 -17.63 -8.23 17.02
CA PHE A 368 -16.26 -8.32 17.56
C PHE A 368 -15.48 -9.48 16.93
N THR A 369 -16.12 -10.62 16.70
CA THR A 369 -15.49 -11.82 16.14
C THR A 369 -15.40 -11.77 14.61
N CYS A 370 -16.46 -11.34 13.93
CA CYS A 370 -16.49 -11.11 12.50
C CYS A 370 -16.92 -9.67 12.22
N PRO A 371 -15.98 -8.70 12.25
CA PRO A 371 -16.27 -7.28 11.98
C PRO A 371 -16.95 -7.04 10.63
N TYR A 372 -16.68 -7.93 9.68
CA TYR A 372 -17.20 -7.91 8.32
C TYR A 372 -18.56 -8.60 8.18
N GLN A 373 -19.13 -9.09 9.29
CA GLN A 373 -20.46 -9.72 9.36
C GLN A 373 -20.67 -10.84 8.33
N SER A 374 -19.60 -11.53 7.95
CA SER A 374 -19.62 -12.60 6.94
C SER A 374 -20.08 -13.93 7.52
N ILE A 375 -20.31 -14.03 8.83
CA ILE A 375 -20.90 -15.21 9.48
C ILE A 375 -22.36 -14.90 9.80
N ILE A 376 -23.27 -15.59 9.11
CA ILE A 376 -24.71 -15.30 9.14
C ILE A 376 -25.45 -16.38 9.92
N LYS A 377 -26.48 -15.99 10.65
CA LYS A 377 -27.41 -16.88 11.35
C LYS A 377 -28.84 -16.58 10.88
N ASN A 378 -29.51 -17.57 10.29
CA ASN A 378 -30.83 -17.38 9.67
C ASN A 378 -31.96 -17.04 10.67
N HIS A 379 -31.82 -17.47 11.92
CA HIS A 379 -32.76 -17.15 13.01
C HIS A 379 -32.08 -17.37 14.38
N PRO A 380 -32.67 -16.85 15.49
CA PRO A 380 -32.22 -17.20 16.83
C PRO A 380 -32.22 -18.73 17.03
N GLY A 381 -31.04 -19.31 17.31
CA GLY A 381 -30.83 -20.76 17.44
C GLY A 381 -30.50 -21.54 16.16
N GLY A 382 -30.52 -20.91 14.98
CA GLY A 382 -30.15 -21.54 13.71
C GLY A 382 -28.66 -21.88 13.59
N GLU A 383 -28.31 -22.66 12.56
CA GLU A 383 -26.91 -22.98 12.24
C GLU A 383 -26.22 -21.78 11.59
N PRO A 384 -25.05 -21.35 12.09
CA PRO A 384 -24.28 -20.29 11.45
C PRO A 384 -23.62 -20.81 10.18
N TYR A 385 -23.53 -19.99 9.14
CA TYR A 385 -22.73 -20.29 7.94
C TYR A 385 -21.89 -19.08 7.54
N ILE A 386 -20.83 -19.32 6.77
CA ILE A 386 -19.94 -18.27 6.28
C ILE A 386 -20.36 -17.91 4.85
N ASP A 387 -20.72 -16.65 4.64
CA ASP A 387 -20.85 -16.08 3.30
C ASP A 387 -19.44 -15.91 2.71
N THR A 388 -19.13 -16.81 1.79
CA THR A 388 -17.82 -16.89 1.14
C THR A 388 -17.53 -15.70 0.23
N ALA A 389 -18.56 -15.03 -0.30
CA ALA A 389 -18.36 -13.82 -1.10
C ALA A 389 -17.99 -12.63 -0.18
N ALA A 390 -18.65 -12.53 0.97
CA ALA A 390 -18.40 -11.46 1.94
C ALA A 390 -17.09 -11.65 2.73
N CYS A 391 -16.67 -12.89 3.01
CA CYS A 391 -15.52 -13.21 3.88
C CYS A 391 -14.20 -12.55 3.45
N THR A 392 -13.56 -11.79 4.33
CA THR A 392 -12.29 -11.09 4.06
C THR A 392 -11.03 -11.93 4.24
N LEU A 393 -11.16 -13.22 4.60
CA LEU A 393 -10.04 -14.13 4.92
C LEU A 393 -9.16 -13.70 6.11
N CYS A 394 -9.62 -12.76 6.95
CA CYS A 394 -8.86 -12.35 8.14
C CYS A 394 -8.57 -13.49 9.13
N SER A 395 -9.28 -14.62 9.03
CA SER A 395 -9.11 -15.81 9.88
C SER A 395 -9.32 -15.56 11.39
N ASN A 396 -9.84 -14.40 11.80
CA ASN A 396 -10.16 -14.09 13.19
C ASN A 396 -11.14 -15.11 13.79
N CYS A 397 -12.06 -15.65 12.99
CA CYS A 397 -13.05 -16.63 13.43
C CYS A 397 -12.48 -18.01 13.74
N THR A 398 -11.24 -18.33 13.33
CA THR A 398 -10.59 -19.62 13.61
C THR A 398 -9.79 -19.59 14.91
N THR A 399 -9.70 -18.45 15.59
CA THR A 399 -9.00 -18.37 16.87
C THR A 399 -9.79 -19.07 17.97
N GLN A 400 -9.09 -19.60 18.98
CA GLN A 400 -9.73 -20.25 20.13
C GLN A 400 -10.69 -19.31 20.88
N PHE A 401 -10.42 -18.01 20.88
CA PHE A 401 -11.31 -17.01 21.48
C PHE A 401 -12.62 -16.86 20.70
N SER A 402 -12.55 -16.96 19.37
CA SER A 402 -13.68 -16.79 18.46
C SER A 402 -14.55 -18.05 18.32
N CYS A 403 -13.94 -19.23 18.41
CA CYS A 403 -14.65 -20.50 18.44
C CYS A 403 -14.05 -21.41 19.54
N PRO A 404 -14.56 -21.33 20.78
CA PRO A 404 -14.04 -22.13 21.91
C PRO A 404 -14.11 -23.64 21.70
N HIS A 405 -14.97 -24.10 20.80
CA HIS A 405 -15.18 -25.51 20.45
C HIS A 405 -14.40 -25.95 19.21
N SER A 406 -13.57 -25.07 18.63
CA SER A 406 -12.77 -25.33 17.44
C SER A 406 -13.57 -25.86 16.25
N SER A 407 -14.87 -25.54 16.19
CA SER A 407 -15.78 -25.95 15.12
C SER A 407 -15.58 -25.14 13.84
N ILE A 408 -14.73 -24.10 13.86
CA ILE A 408 -14.36 -23.30 12.69
C ILE A 408 -12.89 -23.55 12.39
N SER A 409 -12.59 -24.07 11.21
CA SER A 409 -11.22 -24.36 10.78
C SER A 409 -10.96 -23.80 9.38
N LYS A 410 -9.69 -23.49 9.10
CA LYS A 410 -9.26 -23.17 7.74
C LYS A 410 -9.34 -24.47 6.91
N TRP A 411 -10.01 -24.41 5.77
CA TRP A 411 -10.08 -25.52 4.83
C TRP A 411 -9.19 -25.22 3.64
N GLU A 412 -8.16 -26.04 3.44
CA GLU A 412 -7.18 -25.89 2.37
C GLU A 412 -7.29 -27.11 1.43
N PRO A 413 -7.95 -26.97 0.26
CA PRO A 413 -8.04 -28.06 -0.72
C PRO A 413 -6.71 -28.32 -1.43
N ALA A 414 -6.64 -29.41 -2.20
CA ALA A 414 -5.43 -29.85 -2.88
C ALA A 414 -4.84 -28.84 -3.90
N ASN A 415 -5.61 -27.85 -4.34
CA ASN A 415 -5.16 -26.75 -5.21
C ASN A 415 -4.87 -25.46 -4.45
N HIS A 416 -4.86 -25.49 -3.12
CA HIS A 416 -4.35 -24.40 -2.30
C HIS A 416 -2.85 -24.22 -2.57
N PHE A 417 -2.43 -22.97 -2.60
CA PHE A 417 -1.06 -22.60 -2.87
C PHE A 417 -0.54 -21.78 -1.69
N ASP A 418 0.51 -22.28 -1.05
CA ASP A 418 1.12 -21.63 0.10
C ASP A 418 1.77 -20.31 -0.29
N PRO A 419 1.57 -19.24 0.50
CA PRO A 419 2.28 -17.98 0.28
C PRO A 419 3.79 -18.20 0.30
N TYR A 420 4.51 -17.57 -0.64
CA TYR A 420 5.96 -17.70 -0.75
C TYR A 420 6.61 -16.38 -1.16
N ILE A 421 7.94 -16.34 -0.99
CA ILE A 421 8.78 -15.24 -1.45
C ILE A 421 9.59 -15.75 -2.64
N SER A 422 9.39 -15.12 -3.79
CA SER A 422 10.10 -15.39 -5.03
C SER A 422 11.59 -15.09 -4.86
N SER A 423 12.42 -16.15 -4.82
CA SER A 423 13.86 -16.02 -4.62
C SER A 423 14.59 -15.33 -5.78
N GLY A 424 13.97 -15.31 -6.98
CA GLY A 424 14.51 -14.60 -8.15
C GLY A 424 14.22 -13.09 -8.15
N GLU A 425 13.24 -12.64 -7.37
CA GLU A 425 12.82 -11.23 -7.30
C GLU A 425 13.20 -10.58 -5.96
N CYS A 426 13.33 -11.38 -4.90
CA CYS A 426 13.68 -10.88 -3.57
C CYS A 426 15.15 -10.40 -3.52
N THR A 427 15.34 -9.12 -3.19
CA THR A 427 16.67 -8.51 -2.99
C THR A 427 17.19 -8.65 -1.55
N SER A 428 16.47 -9.38 -0.71
CA SER A 428 16.79 -9.59 0.70
C SER A 428 16.95 -8.29 1.52
N CYS A 429 16.25 -7.23 1.15
CA CYS A 429 16.28 -5.92 1.83
C CYS A 429 15.81 -5.95 3.29
N GLY A 430 14.90 -6.87 3.63
CA GLY A 430 14.32 -6.99 4.97
C GLY A 430 13.12 -6.09 5.24
N ASP A 431 12.63 -5.34 4.25
CA ASP A 431 11.50 -4.42 4.44
C ASP A 431 10.23 -5.14 4.92
N CYS A 432 10.01 -6.40 4.53
CA CYS A 432 8.84 -7.18 4.94
C CYS A 432 8.86 -7.71 6.39
N ILE A 433 10.02 -7.66 7.05
CA ILE A 433 10.16 -7.98 8.49
C ILE A 433 10.45 -6.72 9.34
N ALA A 434 10.83 -5.62 8.69
CA ALA A 434 11.04 -4.34 9.36
C ALA A 434 9.72 -3.85 9.99
N ASN A 435 9.81 -3.02 11.03
CA ASN A 435 8.66 -2.34 11.65
C ASN A 435 7.52 -3.23 12.16
N HIS A 436 7.77 -4.52 12.42
CA HIS A 436 6.74 -5.46 12.88
C HIS A 436 5.51 -5.52 11.95
N ILE A 437 5.72 -5.60 10.63
CA ILE A 437 4.63 -5.67 9.63
C ILE A 437 3.75 -6.92 9.80
N CYS A 438 4.31 -8.01 10.34
CA CYS A 438 3.54 -9.16 10.79
C CYS A 438 3.67 -9.29 12.33
N PRO A 439 3.18 -8.31 13.10
CA PRO A 439 3.50 -8.19 14.53
C PRO A 439 2.87 -9.34 15.33
N THR A 440 1.65 -9.73 14.93
CA THR A 440 0.80 -10.68 15.65
C THR A 440 1.21 -12.13 15.45
N TYR A 441 1.68 -12.47 14.25
CA TYR A 441 1.91 -13.87 13.87
C TYR A 441 3.38 -14.18 13.53
N GLN A 442 4.19 -13.15 13.25
CA GLN A 442 5.61 -13.29 12.93
C GLN A 442 5.88 -14.33 11.84
N ALA A 443 5.03 -14.38 10.81
CA ALA A 443 5.01 -15.45 9.82
C ALA A 443 6.11 -15.35 8.74
N ILE A 444 7.04 -14.39 8.85
CA ILE A 444 8.14 -14.21 7.89
C ILE A 444 9.46 -14.35 8.64
N ASP A 445 10.19 -15.40 8.31
CA ASP A 445 11.46 -15.73 8.93
C ASP A 445 12.64 -15.31 8.06
N ARG A 446 13.69 -14.84 8.74
CA ARG A 446 15.00 -14.54 8.14
C ARG A 446 15.89 -15.77 8.30
N ILE A 447 16.17 -16.46 7.20
CA ILE A 447 17.00 -17.65 7.17
C ILE A 447 18.41 -17.28 6.68
N LEU A 448 19.41 -17.60 7.49
CA LEU A 448 20.82 -17.52 7.14
C LEU A 448 21.29 -18.90 6.70
N HIS A 449 21.52 -19.10 5.41
CA HIS A 449 22.24 -20.31 4.98
C HIS A 449 23.71 -20.18 5.39
N LYS A 450 24.08 -20.93 6.43
CA LYS A 450 25.48 -21.10 6.83
C LYS A 450 26.05 -22.26 6.04
N ALA A 451 27.00 -21.98 5.16
CA ALA A 451 27.81 -23.04 4.57
C ALA A 451 28.75 -23.64 5.63
N VAL A 452 28.89 -24.97 5.62
CA VAL A 452 29.97 -25.64 6.35
C VAL A 452 31.16 -25.69 5.40
N ILE A 453 32.30 -25.20 5.89
CA ILE A 453 33.57 -25.28 5.19
C ILE A 453 34.27 -26.53 5.72
N ASP A 454 34.58 -27.46 4.83
CA ASP A 454 35.52 -28.53 5.15
C ASP A 454 36.92 -27.89 5.26
N GLU A 455 37.44 -27.77 6.48
CA GLU A 455 38.74 -27.13 6.73
C GLU A 455 39.91 -27.95 6.17
N ASP A 456 39.72 -29.25 5.93
CA ASP A 456 40.75 -30.11 5.35
C ASP A 456 40.86 -29.89 3.82
N ASP A 457 39.73 -29.58 3.16
CA ASP A 457 39.68 -29.31 1.72
C ASP A 457 39.75 -27.81 1.35
N CYS A 458 39.56 -26.90 2.32
CA CYS A 458 39.53 -25.46 2.11
C CYS A 458 40.90 -24.78 2.21
N TYR A 459 41.51 -24.45 1.07
CA TYR A 459 42.80 -23.73 0.99
C TYR A 459 42.70 -22.20 1.15
N LYS A 460 41.58 -21.67 1.67
CA LYS A 460 41.41 -20.26 2.09
C LYS A 460 41.65 -19.22 1.00
N CYS A 461 41.22 -19.52 -0.23
CA CYS A 461 41.38 -18.64 -1.40
C CYS A 461 40.44 -17.42 -1.47
N GLY A 462 39.53 -17.26 -0.51
CA GLY A 462 38.54 -16.19 -0.51
C GLY A 462 37.44 -16.35 -1.58
N LYS A 463 37.13 -17.56 -2.03
CA LYS A 463 36.01 -17.83 -2.96
C LYS A 463 34.97 -18.75 -2.31
N CYS A 464 33.69 -18.41 -2.42
CA CYS A 464 32.56 -19.21 -1.94
C CYS A 464 31.87 -19.99 -3.07
N GLU A 465 30.91 -20.87 -2.73
CA GLU A 465 30.03 -21.53 -3.73
C GLU A 465 29.26 -20.47 -4.55
N PRO A 466 29.08 -20.64 -5.88
CA PRO A 466 29.46 -21.77 -6.74
C PRO A 466 30.89 -21.70 -7.30
N SER A 467 31.71 -20.74 -6.86
CA SER A 467 33.09 -20.55 -7.34
C SER A 467 34.12 -21.49 -6.67
N CYS A 468 33.70 -22.36 -5.76
CA CYS A 468 34.55 -23.35 -5.10
C CYS A 468 34.87 -24.52 -6.05
N ARG A 469 36.03 -24.44 -6.71
CA ARG A 469 36.51 -25.49 -7.64
C ARG A 469 36.76 -26.85 -6.97
N PHE A 470 36.95 -26.87 -5.65
CA PHE A 470 37.40 -28.05 -4.90
C PHE A 470 36.30 -28.70 -4.06
N GLY A 471 35.06 -28.19 -4.11
CA GLY A 471 33.94 -28.80 -3.38
C GLY A 471 34.01 -28.69 -1.85
N ALA A 472 34.98 -27.96 -1.28
CA ALA A 472 35.19 -27.79 0.17
C ALA A 472 34.08 -27.00 0.91
N ILE A 473 32.98 -26.68 0.23
CA ILE A 473 31.88 -25.88 0.76
C ILE A 473 30.60 -26.67 0.55
N HIS A 474 29.94 -27.01 1.65
CA HIS A 474 28.69 -27.74 1.65
C HIS A 474 27.58 -26.90 2.30
N GLN A 475 26.37 -26.97 1.73
CA GLN A 475 25.21 -26.36 2.37
C GLN A 475 24.85 -27.16 3.63
N ARG A 476 24.70 -26.47 4.76
CA ARG A 476 24.06 -27.05 5.94
C ARG A 476 22.54 -26.92 5.73
N ASN A 477 21.86 -28.06 5.55
CA ASN A 477 20.40 -28.11 5.51
C ASN A 477 19.80 -27.52 6.79
#